data_AF-A0AAD7EZZ8-F1
#
_entry.id   AF-A0AAD7EZZ8-F1
#
_cell.length_a   1.000
_cell.length_b   1.000
_cell.length_c   1.000
_cell.angle_alpha   90.00
_cell.angle_beta   90.00
_cell.angle_gamma   90.00
#
_symmetry.space_group_name_H-M   'P 1'
#
loop_
_entity.id
_entity.type
_entity.pdbx_description
1 polymer ?
#
loop_
_entity_poly.entity_id
_entity_poly.type
_entity_poly.pdbx_seq_one_letter_code
_entity_poly.pdbx_strand_id
1 'polypeptide(L)'
;MMHLFFSVENKVGEDTSHWVAPECDSDGESEEELEEVESALRWENSVLLSDHDSNNQNLPPTNCNAPVAAPSSAPVQVSSSPSQIPVHSQLWSGDWVPEPRRYRALFEATDFAKTLFETASSGRASTLAISGQDVHELAHALIAKIKAAAATNNFAPILAPERNFSILKPDGLILSSGIRVEQEGVWLLPRFDDRCSIVTTMSLATSAYVSADRRENLVVFGCLTALMLIYVIAPDPLSPSLIHFAANKCELGSLTRDIGPTGNITPFQSHFAIFHDIQIASLASRDLAQHQALGPDLLYTALIGLQPPSHSELQAFFLGLKLPCSNGFDFMQVLRSHPGGSATFLSHTWTSVIHDFDSLKPHLVVAPMSPLLIGEIAQPGSPALTMDLEDVLHRFLQGSGAPCPALLEEVIPRLSKLISFDQIDSPAFRSKALCWATTGSPHVEFDDQHHIVIHFVGPDDLGYNTSLAQLSYMKLGLISFRTCFRVARIPLVYLVDLCSCTYPARDHEGNNTEPFTLQQAIDHWLLVEILAGIGGHSRL
;
A
#
# COMPACT_ATOMS: atom_id res chain seq x y z
N MET A 1 2.71 -3.07 -4.23
CA MET A 1 3.39 -4.37 -4.16
C MET A 1 3.73 -4.78 -2.72
N MET A 2 4.03 -3.88 -1.76
CA MET A 2 4.09 -4.21 -0.31
C MET A 2 2.87 -3.75 0.52
N HIS A 3 2.10 -2.76 0.06
CA HIS A 3 0.89 -2.26 0.77
C HIS A 3 -0.25 -3.29 0.93
N LEU A 4 -0.06 -4.52 0.47
CA LEU A 4 -1.01 -5.63 0.48
C LEU A 4 -0.52 -6.84 1.31
N PHE A 5 0.49 -6.64 2.17
CA PHE A 5 1.15 -7.74 2.90
C PHE A 5 0.84 -7.81 4.41
N PHE A 6 -0.05 -6.96 4.96
CA PHE A 6 -0.33 -6.91 6.40
C PHE A 6 -1.82 -6.69 6.71
N SER A 7 -2.52 -7.73 7.24
CA SER A 7 -3.53 -7.66 8.31
C SER A 7 -4.09 -9.06 8.67
N VAL A 8 -4.51 -9.29 9.93
CA VAL A 8 -4.75 -10.61 10.57
C VAL A 8 -6.13 -10.72 11.27
N GLU A 9 -6.76 -11.89 11.09
CA GLU A 9 -7.72 -12.70 11.89
C GLU A 9 -9.14 -12.27 12.37
N ASN A 10 -10.04 -13.25 12.17
CA ASN A 10 -11.20 -13.72 12.97
C ASN A 10 -12.55 -12.98 12.88
N LYS A 11 -13.53 -13.60 12.18
CA LYS A 11 -14.76 -14.14 12.81
C LYS A 11 -15.57 -15.07 11.91
N VAL A 12 -16.23 -16.01 12.60
CA VAL A 12 -17.01 -17.18 12.19
C VAL A 12 -18.52 -16.86 12.26
N GLY A 13 -19.31 -17.40 11.32
CA GLY A 13 -20.78 -17.61 11.38
C GLY A 13 -21.65 -16.35 11.30
N GLU A 14 -22.88 -16.33 10.78
CA GLU A 14 -23.88 -17.36 10.51
C GLU A 14 -24.90 -16.84 9.46
N ASP A 15 -25.76 -17.77 9.03
CA ASP A 15 -26.75 -17.74 7.96
C ASP A 15 -27.68 -16.53 7.78
N THR A 16 -27.93 -16.24 6.49
CA THR A 16 -28.95 -15.34 5.95
C THR A 16 -30.35 -15.96 5.99
N SER A 17 -31.33 -15.19 6.45
CA SER A 17 -32.76 -15.50 6.34
C SER A 17 -33.38 -14.80 5.12
N HIS A 18 -34.20 -15.56 4.38
CA HIS A 18 -34.95 -15.12 3.20
C HIS A 18 -36.01 -14.07 3.53
N TRP A 19 -36.09 -13.02 2.71
CA TRP A 19 -37.32 -12.25 2.51
C TRP A 19 -37.55 -11.93 1.03
N VAL A 20 -38.77 -12.24 0.59
CA VAL A 20 -39.34 -11.95 -0.72
C VAL A 20 -40.07 -10.61 -0.63
N ALA A 21 -39.89 -9.75 -1.64
CA ALA A 21 -40.66 -8.52 -1.83
C ALA A 21 -41.31 -8.52 -3.23
N PRO A 22 -42.40 -7.74 -3.42
CA PRO A 22 -43.49 -8.07 -4.33
C PRO A 22 -43.33 -7.51 -5.74
N GLU A 23 -43.97 -8.20 -6.68
CA GLU A 23 -44.19 -7.80 -8.06
C GLU A 23 -44.94 -6.46 -8.14
N CYS A 24 -44.42 -5.53 -8.95
CA CYS A 24 -45.14 -4.37 -9.44
C CYS A 24 -45.05 -4.39 -10.97
N ASP A 25 -46.17 -4.74 -11.59
CA ASP A 25 -46.43 -4.59 -13.01
C ASP A 25 -46.47 -3.10 -13.40
N SER A 26 -45.71 -2.72 -14.42
CA SER A 26 -46.13 -1.65 -15.33
C SER A 26 -45.46 -1.81 -16.68
N ASP A 27 -46.32 -1.87 -17.68
CA ASP A 27 -46.08 -2.18 -19.09
C ASP A 27 -45.15 -1.20 -19.81
N GLY A 28 -44.28 -1.79 -20.65
CA GLY A 28 -44.17 -1.42 -22.06
C GLY A 28 -43.15 -0.35 -22.44
N GLU A 29 -41.99 -0.79 -22.93
CA GLU A 29 -41.31 -0.19 -24.09
C GLU A 29 -40.12 -1.07 -24.59
N SER A 30 -40.21 -1.48 -25.86
CA SER A 30 -39.20 -2.06 -26.78
C SER A 30 -38.17 -3.08 -26.27
N GLU A 31 -38.48 -4.37 -26.47
CA GLU A 31 -37.60 -5.54 -26.38
C GLU A 31 -36.73 -5.69 -27.65
N GLU A 32 -35.50 -5.18 -27.65
CA GLU A 32 -34.43 -5.76 -28.50
C GLU A 32 -33.00 -5.43 -28.04
N GLU A 33 -32.80 -4.51 -27.08
CA GLU A 33 -31.48 -4.22 -26.48
C GLU A 33 -31.37 -4.60 -24.97
N LEU A 34 -32.39 -5.27 -24.40
CA LEU A 34 -32.43 -5.68 -22.98
C LEU A 34 -32.05 -7.15 -22.71
N GLU A 35 -32.00 -8.01 -23.74
CA GLU A 35 -31.67 -9.44 -23.55
C GLU A 35 -30.19 -9.70 -23.22
N GLU A 36 -29.28 -8.77 -23.53
CA GLU A 36 -27.84 -8.92 -23.24
C GLU A 36 -27.47 -8.49 -21.80
N VAL A 37 -28.36 -7.75 -21.11
CA VAL A 37 -28.16 -7.29 -19.73
C VAL A 37 -28.82 -8.23 -18.70
N GLU A 38 -29.92 -8.90 -19.04
CA GLU A 38 -30.55 -9.92 -18.16
C GLU A 38 -29.84 -11.28 -18.18
N SER A 39 -29.11 -11.62 -19.26
CA SER A 39 -28.41 -12.90 -19.37
C SER A 39 -27.14 -12.98 -18.49
N ALA A 40 -26.63 -11.85 -18.00
CA ALA A 40 -25.57 -11.79 -16.99
C ALA A 40 -26.07 -12.03 -15.54
N LEU A 41 -27.39 -12.02 -15.30
CA LEU A 41 -28.01 -12.15 -13.97
C LEU A 41 -28.69 -13.51 -13.73
N ARG A 42 -28.67 -14.44 -14.69
CA ARG A 42 -29.36 -15.75 -14.60
C ARG A 42 -28.45 -16.99 -14.53
N TRP A 43 -27.13 -16.85 -14.36
CA TRP A 43 -26.18 -17.98 -14.37
C TRP A 43 -25.69 -18.46 -12.99
N GLU A 44 -26.42 -18.18 -11.92
CA GLU A 44 -26.24 -18.82 -10.62
C GLU A 44 -27.57 -19.39 -10.12
N ASN A 45 -27.92 -20.60 -10.58
CA ASN A 45 -28.79 -21.54 -9.86
C ASN A 45 -28.98 -22.85 -10.64
N SER A 46 -28.10 -23.82 -10.42
CA SER A 46 -28.45 -25.26 -10.46
C SER A 46 -27.24 -26.10 -10.04
N VAL A 47 -27.29 -26.77 -8.89
CA VAL A 47 -27.06 -28.23 -8.75
C VAL A 47 -27.56 -28.65 -7.36
N LEU A 48 -28.42 -29.68 -7.36
CA LEU A 48 -29.06 -30.34 -6.23
C LEU A 48 -28.13 -31.36 -5.53
N LEU A 49 -28.24 -31.37 -4.20
CA LEU A 49 -28.35 -32.50 -3.26
C LEU A 49 -27.63 -33.84 -3.55
N SER A 50 -26.80 -34.26 -2.58
CA SER A 50 -26.80 -35.64 -2.08
C SER A 50 -26.44 -35.68 -0.58
N ASP A 51 -27.35 -36.24 0.21
CA ASP A 51 -27.23 -36.56 1.64
C ASP A 51 -26.11 -37.58 1.94
N HIS A 52 -25.44 -37.44 3.09
CA HIS A 52 -25.20 -38.59 3.99
C HIS A 52 -24.65 -38.16 5.37
N ASP A 53 -25.48 -38.44 6.38
CA ASP A 53 -25.21 -39.00 7.71
C ASP A 53 -24.08 -38.50 8.63
N SER A 54 -24.52 -37.87 9.72
CA SER A 54 -24.51 -38.43 11.08
C SER A 54 -23.29 -39.26 11.51
N ASN A 55 -22.39 -38.68 12.34
CA ASN A 55 -22.06 -39.36 13.59
C ASN A 55 -21.47 -38.45 14.68
N ASN A 56 -21.94 -38.72 15.88
CA ASN A 56 -21.86 -37.95 17.10
C ASN A 56 -21.07 -38.79 18.11
N GLN A 57 -19.93 -38.32 18.63
CA GLN A 57 -19.33 -38.93 19.82
C GLN A 57 -18.73 -37.90 20.79
N ASN A 58 -19.45 -37.80 21.91
CA ASN A 58 -19.11 -37.22 23.21
C ASN A 58 -17.71 -37.57 23.72
N LEU A 59 -17.06 -36.65 24.45
CA LEU A 59 -16.31 -36.95 25.68
C LEU A 59 -16.30 -35.71 26.63
N PRO A 60 -16.16 -35.90 27.97
CA PRO A 60 -16.66 -35.01 29.02
C PRO A 60 -15.61 -34.00 29.55
N PRO A 61 -16.03 -33.00 30.37
CA PRO A 61 -15.13 -32.03 30.96
C PRO A 61 -14.56 -32.55 32.30
N THR A 62 -13.23 -32.51 32.45
CA THR A 62 -12.58 -32.81 33.74
C THR A 62 -12.12 -31.51 34.38
N ASN A 63 -12.72 -31.24 35.53
CA ASN A 63 -12.50 -30.08 36.39
C ASN A 63 -11.58 -30.51 37.54
N CYS A 64 -10.42 -29.88 37.74
CA CYS A 64 -9.61 -30.02 38.97
C CYS A 64 -8.92 -28.71 39.33
N ASN A 65 -9.44 -28.03 40.36
CA ASN A 65 -8.75 -27.03 41.15
C ASN A 65 -7.85 -27.71 42.20
N ALA A 66 -6.60 -27.26 42.36
CA ALA A 66 -5.96 -26.90 43.64
C ALA A 66 -4.43 -26.65 43.48
N PRO A 67 -3.83 -25.80 44.35
CA PRO A 67 -2.56 -25.13 44.08
C PRO A 67 -1.34 -25.90 44.62
N VAL A 68 -0.21 -25.81 43.92
CA VAL A 68 1.09 -26.31 44.39
C VAL A 68 2.11 -25.18 44.40
N ALA A 69 2.78 -25.05 45.54
CA ALA A 69 3.75 -24.02 45.87
C ALA A 69 4.98 -23.99 44.96
N ALA A 70 5.44 -22.79 44.65
CA ALA A 70 6.63 -22.53 43.85
C ALA A 70 7.94 -22.77 44.64
N PRO A 71 8.92 -23.50 44.07
CA PRO A 71 10.30 -23.40 44.52
C PRO A 71 11.00 -22.23 43.81
N SER A 72 11.48 -21.30 44.64
CA SER A 72 12.44 -20.25 44.28
C SER A 72 13.67 -20.87 43.63
N SER A 73 13.88 -20.55 42.35
CA SER A 73 15.15 -20.77 41.64
C SER A 73 15.67 -19.42 41.21
N ALA A 74 16.85 -19.06 41.72
CA ALA A 74 17.56 -17.85 41.37
C ALA A 74 17.86 -17.83 39.86
N PRO A 75 17.69 -16.69 39.17
CA PRO A 75 18.00 -16.61 37.75
C PRO A 75 19.52 -16.71 37.56
N VAL A 76 19.94 -17.72 36.82
CA VAL A 76 21.29 -17.80 36.25
C VAL A 76 21.40 -16.64 35.25
N GLN A 77 22.14 -15.59 35.63
CA GLN A 77 22.50 -14.51 34.72
C GLN A 77 23.47 -15.06 33.66
N VAL A 78 22.94 -15.44 32.51
CA VAL A 78 23.75 -15.65 31.31
C VAL A 78 24.12 -14.26 30.79
N SER A 79 25.34 -13.83 31.10
CA SER A 79 25.99 -12.65 30.51
C SER A 79 26.25 -12.92 29.01
N SER A 80 25.24 -12.68 28.16
CA SER A 80 25.45 -12.55 26.72
C SER A 80 26.12 -11.21 26.46
N SER A 81 27.44 -11.21 26.30
CA SER A 81 28.18 -10.04 25.84
C SER A 81 27.62 -9.60 24.47
N PRO A 82 27.11 -8.37 24.33
CA PRO A 82 26.61 -7.90 23.05
C PRO A 82 27.77 -7.96 22.04
N SER A 83 27.50 -8.51 20.87
CA SER A 83 28.45 -8.53 19.76
C SER A 83 28.71 -7.09 19.34
N GLN A 84 29.78 -6.49 19.87
CA GLN A 84 30.13 -5.11 19.59
C GLN A 84 30.51 -5.00 18.12
N ILE A 85 29.66 -4.33 17.33
CA ILE A 85 30.13 -3.67 16.12
C ILE A 85 31.23 -2.72 16.60
N PRO A 86 32.45 -2.73 16.02
CA PRO A 86 33.45 -1.74 16.37
C PRO A 86 32.97 -0.39 15.85
N VAL A 87 32.14 0.28 16.64
CA VAL A 87 31.66 1.61 16.30
C VAL A 87 32.76 2.58 16.67
N HIS A 88 33.44 3.07 15.64
CA HIS A 88 34.47 4.06 15.79
C HIS A 88 33.86 5.30 16.46
N SER A 89 34.42 5.75 17.59
CA SER A 89 34.09 7.02 18.23
C SER A 89 34.23 8.23 17.30
N GLN A 90 34.82 8.03 16.12
CA GLN A 90 35.06 8.97 15.03
C GLN A 90 34.00 8.92 13.91
N LEU A 91 32.92 8.14 14.05
CA LEU A 91 31.94 7.91 12.97
C LEU A 91 31.36 9.19 12.34
N TRP A 92 31.36 10.31 13.07
CA TRP A 92 30.92 11.62 12.60
C TRP A 92 31.91 12.75 12.87
N SER A 93 33.20 12.44 13.06
CA SER A 93 34.23 13.46 13.26
C SER A 93 34.72 14.09 11.94
N GLY A 94 34.27 13.58 10.79
CA GLY A 94 34.58 14.15 9.47
C GLY A 94 33.36 14.11 8.54
N ASP A 95 33.41 14.91 7.48
CA ASP A 95 32.37 14.93 6.45
C ASP A 95 32.33 13.57 5.74
N TRP A 96 31.18 12.91 5.79
CA TRP A 96 30.98 11.69 5.02
C TRP A 96 30.84 12.05 3.53
N VAL A 97 31.72 11.51 2.69
CA VAL A 97 31.74 11.78 1.25
C VAL A 97 31.33 10.51 0.49
N PRO A 98 30.22 10.53 -0.26
CA PRO A 98 29.81 9.39 -1.07
C PRO A 98 30.81 9.10 -2.19
N GLU A 99 30.96 7.81 -2.54
CA GLU A 99 31.76 7.38 -3.68
C GLU A 99 31.31 7.99 -5.03
N PRO A 100 32.21 8.03 -6.05
CA PRO A 100 31.89 8.56 -7.38
C PRO A 100 30.65 7.93 -8.02
N ARG A 101 29.85 8.75 -8.69
CA ARG A 101 28.51 8.41 -9.23
C ARG A 101 28.60 7.84 -10.64
N ARG A 102 28.37 6.53 -10.80
CA ARG A 102 28.47 5.83 -12.10
C ARG A 102 27.21 5.94 -12.97
N TYR A 103 26.04 6.14 -12.37
CA TYR A 103 24.74 5.98 -13.05
C TYR A 103 23.92 7.27 -13.12
N ARG A 104 24.55 8.44 -13.04
CA ARG A 104 23.84 9.73 -13.01
C ARG A 104 22.91 9.93 -14.22
N ALA A 105 23.35 9.52 -15.40
CA ALA A 105 22.60 9.67 -16.65
C ALA A 105 21.26 8.91 -16.66
N LEU A 106 21.06 7.89 -15.80
CA LEU A 106 19.78 7.18 -15.72
C LEU A 106 18.64 8.09 -15.23
N PHE A 107 18.95 9.06 -14.37
CA PHE A 107 17.96 9.98 -13.80
C PHE A 107 17.64 11.17 -14.72
N GLU A 108 18.34 11.29 -15.84
CA GLU A 108 18.08 12.30 -16.88
C GLU A 108 17.16 11.74 -17.98
N ALA A 109 16.85 10.44 -17.94
CA ALA A 109 15.98 9.79 -18.89
C ALA A 109 14.50 10.07 -18.62
N THR A 110 13.69 10.10 -19.69
CA THR A 110 12.22 10.29 -19.60
C THR A 110 11.52 9.14 -18.91
N ASP A 111 12.04 7.92 -19.06
CA ASP A 111 11.55 6.72 -18.38
C ASP A 111 12.72 6.08 -17.63
N PHE A 112 12.81 6.41 -16.34
CA PHE A 112 13.86 5.93 -15.45
C PHE A 112 13.87 4.40 -15.37
N ALA A 113 12.71 3.77 -15.18
CA ALA A 113 12.61 2.33 -14.97
C ALA A 113 13.04 1.56 -16.22
N LYS A 114 12.55 1.96 -17.40
CA LYS A 114 12.94 1.34 -18.67
C LYS A 114 14.43 1.46 -18.94
N THR A 115 14.99 2.66 -18.80
CA THR A 115 16.43 2.91 -19.02
C THR A 115 17.30 2.11 -18.06
N LEU A 116 16.84 1.95 -16.81
CA LEU A 116 17.50 1.12 -15.81
C LEU A 116 17.48 -0.36 -16.20
N PHE A 117 16.35 -0.90 -16.67
CA PHE A 117 16.25 -2.29 -17.14
C PHE A 117 17.14 -2.57 -18.35
N GLU A 118 17.18 -1.64 -19.32
CA GLU A 118 18.08 -1.73 -20.47
C GLU A 118 19.57 -1.76 -20.03
N THR A 119 19.92 -0.92 -19.05
CA THR A 119 21.27 -0.86 -18.47
C THR A 119 21.63 -2.13 -17.72
N ALA A 120 20.73 -2.66 -16.89
CA ALA A 120 20.92 -3.91 -16.16
C ALA A 120 21.09 -5.11 -17.10
N SER A 121 20.33 -5.13 -18.21
CA SER A 121 20.37 -6.19 -19.23
C SER A 121 21.53 -6.03 -20.23
N SER A 122 22.35 -4.99 -20.11
CA SER A 122 23.41 -4.64 -21.09
C SER A 122 22.92 -4.52 -22.53
N GLY A 123 21.68 -4.05 -22.71
CA GLY A 123 21.03 -3.98 -24.03
C GLY A 123 20.75 -5.34 -24.68
N ARG A 124 20.93 -6.47 -23.97
CA ARG A 124 20.47 -7.77 -24.48
C ARG A 124 18.95 -7.79 -24.41
N ALA A 125 18.32 -8.14 -25.53
CA ALA A 125 16.88 -8.39 -25.58
C ALA A 125 16.57 -9.65 -24.76
N SER A 126 16.31 -9.46 -23.47
CA SER A 126 15.67 -10.43 -22.60
C SER A 126 14.21 -10.02 -22.43
N THR A 127 13.33 -11.01 -22.32
CA THR A 127 11.92 -10.80 -22.00
C THR A 127 11.59 -11.54 -20.71
N LEU A 128 11.03 -10.83 -19.74
CA LEU A 128 10.42 -11.43 -18.56
C LEU A 128 8.95 -11.70 -18.88
N ALA A 129 8.64 -12.94 -19.24
CA ALA A 129 7.27 -13.40 -19.42
C ALA A 129 6.84 -14.24 -18.21
N ILE A 130 5.74 -13.85 -17.57
CA ILE A 130 5.14 -14.53 -16.42
C ILE A 130 3.65 -14.70 -16.72
N SER A 131 3.16 -15.93 -16.58
CA SER A 131 1.76 -16.30 -16.85
C SER A 131 1.20 -17.05 -15.65
N GLY A 132 -0.09 -16.89 -15.39
CA GLY A 132 -0.83 -17.59 -14.33
C GLY A 132 -2.33 -17.53 -14.60
N GLN A 133 -3.11 -18.41 -13.97
CA GLN A 133 -4.58 -18.40 -14.07
C GLN A 133 -5.21 -17.27 -13.26
N ASP A 134 -4.49 -16.79 -12.27
CA ASP A 134 -4.84 -15.66 -11.46
C ASP A 134 -3.59 -14.88 -11.02
N VAL A 135 -3.84 -13.85 -10.23
CA VAL A 135 -2.82 -13.00 -9.62
C VAL A 135 -1.87 -13.79 -8.70
N HIS A 136 -2.38 -14.76 -7.96
CA HIS A 136 -1.62 -15.55 -7.01
C HIS A 136 -0.63 -16.49 -7.73
N GLU A 137 -1.03 -17.10 -8.84
CA GLU A 137 -0.13 -17.89 -9.68
C GLU A 137 0.95 -17.02 -10.34
N LEU A 138 0.60 -15.83 -10.84
CA LEU A 138 1.58 -14.86 -11.36
C LEU A 138 2.62 -14.50 -10.29
N ALA A 139 2.17 -14.28 -9.06
CA ALA A 139 3.01 -14.01 -7.92
C ALA A 139 4.01 -15.12 -7.65
N HIS A 140 3.51 -16.35 -7.54
CA HIS A 140 4.33 -17.54 -7.30
C HIS A 140 5.35 -17.75 -8.42
N ALA A 141 4.95 -17.55 -9.67
CA ALA A 141 5.85 -17.63 -10.82
C ALA A 141 6.93 -16.53 -10.78
N LEU A 142 6.60 -15.30 -10.40
CA LEU A 142 7.59 -14.23 -10.20
C LEU A 142 8.58 -14.58 -9.08
N ILE A 143 8.09 -15.05 -7.93
CA ILE A 143 8.93 -15.48 -6.80
C ILE A 143 9.89 -16.58 -7.24
N ALA A 144 9.40 -17.59 -7.99
CA ALA A 144 10.23 -18.66 -8.51
C ALA A 144 11.35 -18.14 -9.43
N LYS A 145 11.05 -17.17 -10.30
CA LYS A 145 12.05 -16.51 -11.16
C LYS A 145 13.08 -15.75 -10.32
N ILE A 146 12.64 -15.02 -9.29
CA ILE A 146 13.53 -14.28 -8.38
C ILE A 146 14.47 -15.23 -7.64
N LYS A 147 13.95 -16.36 -7.12
CA LYS A 147 14.76 -17.40 -6.48
C LYS A 147 15.80 -17.99 -7.44
N ALA A 148 15.43 -18.26 -8.69
CA ALA A 148 16.36 -18.74 -9.71
C ALA A 148 17.46 -17.71 -10.04
N ALA A 149 17.11 -16.42 -10.12
CA ALA A 149 18.07 -15.32 -10.30
C ALA A 149 19.03 -15.20 -9.11
N ALA A 150 18.50 -15.31 -7.88
CA ALA A 150 19.28 -15.30 -6.65
C ALA A 150 20.30 -16.45 -6.59
N ALA A 151 19.88 -17.67 -6.96
CA ALA A 151 20.75 -18.85 -6.98
C ALA A 151 21.94 -18.70 -7.94
N THR A 152 21.80 -17.89 -8.99
CA THR A 152 22.87 -17.61 -9.98
C THR A 152 23.57 -16.26 -9.75
N ASN A 153 23.17 -15.52 -8.71
CA ASN A 153 23.62 -14.15 -8.44
C ASN A 153 23.52 -13.23 -9.68
N ASN A 154 22.45 -13.40 -10.47
CA ASN A 154 22.23 -12.67 -11.72
C ASN A 154 20.76 -12.31 -11.90
N PHE A 155 20.41 -11.08 -11.58
CA PHE A 155 19.05 -10.54 -11.64
C PHE A 155 18.68 -9.93 -13.00
N ALA A 156 19.57 -9.97 -13.99
CA ALA A 156 19.29 -9.47 -15.34
C ALA A 156 17.98 -10.03 -15.96
N PRO A 157 17.59 -11.30 -15.77
CA PRO A 157 16.29 -11.80 -16.25
C PRO A 157 15.08 -11.15 -15.57
N ILE A 158 15.22 -10.73 -14.30
CA ILE A 158 14.16 -10.03 -13.56
C ILE A 158 14.07 -8.56 -13.99
N LEU A 159 15.21 -7.98 -14.36
CA LEU A 159 15.36 -6.62 -14.88
C LEU A 159 15.33 -6.57 -16.42
N ALA A 160 14.62 -7.49 -17.05
CA ALA A 160 14.39 -7.45 -18.49
C ALA A 160 13.58 -6.20 -18.86
N PRO A 161 13.94 -5.47 -19.93
CA PRO A 161 13.20 -4.28 -20.35
C PRO A 161 11.80 -4.63 -20.88
N GLU A 162 11.69 -5.74 -21.60
CA GLU A 162 10.41 -6.25 -22.08
C GLU A 162 9.80 -7.17 -21.00
N ARG A 163 8.65 -6.76 -20.46
CA ARG A 163 7.99 -7.46 -19.35
C ARG A 163 6.54 -7.73 -19.71
N ASN A 164 6.13 -8.99 -19.63
CA ASN A 164 4.75 -9.41 -19.90
C ASN A 164 4.22 -10.23 -18.72
N PHE A 165 3.12 -9.76 -18.14
CA PHE A 165 2.36 -10.45 -17.10
C PHE A 165 0.97 -10.74 -17.65
N SER A 166 0.66 -12.01 -17.86
CA SER A 166 -0.59 -12.43 -18.49
C SER A 166 -1.42 -13.33 -17.58
N ILE A 167 -2.64 -12.91 -17.24
CA ILE A 167 -3.63 -13.80 -16.61
C ILE A 167 -4.33 -14.56 -17.73
N LEU A 168 -4.16 -15.89 -17.74
CA LEU A 168 -4.72 -16.79 -18.73
C LEU A 168 -6.00 -17.41 -18.19
N LYS A 169 -7.08 -17.32 -18.96
CA LYS A 169 -8.28 -18.13 -18.72
C LYS A 169 -7.96 -19.62 -18.88
N PRO A 170 -8.81 -20.52 -18.36
CA PRO A 170 -8.71 -21.96 -18.61
C PRO A 170 -8.69 -22.32 -20.12
N ASP A 171 -9.28 -21.48 -20.98
CA ASP A 171 -9.30 -21.65 -22.44
C ASP A 171 -8.04 -21.10 -23.16
N GLY A 172 -7.10 -20.50 -22.43
CA GLY A 172 -5.88 -19.90 -22.94
C GLY A 172 -6.00 -18.45 -23.43
N LEU A 173 -7.19 -17.84 -23.36
CA LEU A 173 -7.38 -16.42 -23.69
C LEU A 173 -6.87 -15.52 -22.56
N ILE A 174 -6.32 -14.35 -22.92
CA ILE A 174 -5.81 -13.37 -21.96
C ILE A 174 -7.01 -12.60 -21.37
N LEU A 175 -7.21 -12.71 -20.05
CA LEU A 175 -8.34 -12.06 -19.37
C LEU A 175 -8.01 -10.64 -18.90
N SER A 176 -6.78 -10.40 -18.42
CA SER A 176 -6.28 -9.05 -18.08
C SER A 176 -4.77 -9.07 -17.78
N SER A 177 -4.16 -7.88 -17.71
CA SER A 177 -2.81 -7.66 -17.19
C SER A 177 -2.89 -6.91 -15.86
N GLY A 178 -2.45 -7.52 -14.76
CA GLY A 178 -2.44 -6.90 -13.44
C GLY A 178 -1.53 -7.65 -12.47
N ILE A 179 -0.95 -6.91 -11.52
CA ILE A 179 0.06 -7.42 -10.57
C ILE A 179 -0.50 -7.37 -9.14
N ARG A 180 -0.51 -8.50 -8.43
CA ARG A 180 -0.60 -8.58 -6.96
C ARG A 180 0.05 -9.88 -6.48
N VAL A 181 0.59 -9.85 -5.26
CA VAL A 181 1.11 -11.00 -4.51
C VAL A 181 0.73 -10.73 -3.07
N GLU A 182 0.23 -11.72 -2.34
CA GLU A 182 0.05 -11.68 -0.89
C GLU A 182 0.67 -12.93 -0.31
N GLN A 183 1.58 -12.78 0.64
CA GLN A 183 2.03 -13.88 1.50
C GLN A 183 2.39 -13.34 2.88
N GLU A 184 1.70 -13.87 3.88
CA GLU A 184 1.88 -13.52 5.28
C GLU A 184 3.20 -14.07 5.84
N GLY A 185 4.00 -13.18 6.40
CA GLY A 185 5.12 -13.52 7.26
C GLY A 185 5.53 -12.28 8.04
N VAL A 186 5.83 -12.43 9.32
CA VAL A 186 6.32 -11.33 10.17
C VAL A 186 7.79 -11.07 9.80
N TRP A 187 8.02 -10.41 8.67
CA TRP A 187 9.34 -9.98 8.19
C TRP A 187 9.78 -8.64 8.79
N LEU A 188 8.83 -7.91 9.38
CA LEU A 188 8.98 -6.52 9.75
C LEU A 188 8.86 -6.31 11.26
N LEU A 189 9.79 -5.53 11.81
CA LEU A 189 9.87 -5.15 13.22
C LEU A 189 9.50 -3.68 13.33
N PRO A 190 8.39 -3.32 14.00
CA PRO A 190 8.04 -1.93 14.24
C PRO A 190 9.17 -1.17 14.95
N ARG A 191 9.35 0.08 14.58
CA ARG A 191 10.33 1.01 15.13
C ARG A 191 9.63 2.21 15.75
N PHE A 192 10.42 3.06 16.40
CA PHE A 192 9.93 4.25 17.09
C PHE A 192 9.32 5.31 16.15
N ASP A 193 9.69 5.31 14.87
CA ASP A 193 9.24 6.29 13.86
C ASP A 193 8.04 5.81 13.04
N ASP A 194 7.23 4.89 13.58
CA ASP A 194 6.11 4.24 12.90
C ASP A 194 6.48 3.55 11.58
N ARG A 195 7.78 3.29 11.38
CA ARG A 195 8.32 2.48 10.28
C ARG A 195 8.75 1.11 10.81
N CYS A 196 9.17 0.26 9.89
CA CYS A 196 9.65 -1.06 10.20
C CYS A 196 11.10 -1.27 9.73
N SER A 197 11.81 -2.17 10.41
CA SER A 197 13.02 -2.81 9.88
C SER A 197 12.81 -4.32 9.72
N ILE A 198 13.86 -5.06 9.35
CA ILE A 198 13.81 -6.50 9.15
C ILE A 198 13.87 -7.24 10.49
N VAL A 199 12.91 -8.12 10.75
CA VAL A 199 12.96 -9.07 11.87
C VAL A 199 14.03 -10.10 11.58
N THR A 200 14.96 -10.25 12.53
CA THR A 200 15.88 -11.39 12.56
C THR A 200 15.36 -12.44 13.53
N THR A 201 15.32 -13.69 13.09
CA THR A 201 14.84 -14.83 13.88
C THR A 201 15.88 -15.34 14.87
N MET A 202 17.15 -15.02 14.64
CA MET A 202 18.29 -15.49 15.43
C MET A 202 19.20 -14.33 15.81
N SER A 203 20.06 -14.57 16.80
CA SER A 203 21.18 -13.67 17.11
C SER A 203 22.33 -13.88 16.13
N LEU A 204 23.26 -12.92 16.03
CA LEU A 204 24.48 -13.07 15.25
C LEU A 204 25.25 -14.36 15.56
N ALA A 205 25.37 -14.73 16.85
CA ALA A 205 26.08 -15.92 17.30
C ALA A 205 25.46 -17.22 16.78
N THR A 206 24.16 -17.21 16.50
CA THR A 206 23.41 -18.36 15.97
C THR A 206 22.96 -18.17 14.51
N SER A 207 23.41 -17.11 13.85
CA SER A 207 23.00 -16.75 12.48
C SER A 207 23.35 -17.80 11.42
N ALA A 208 24.32 -18.68 11.71
CA ALA A 208 24.67 -19.82 10.87
C ALA A 208 23.55 -20.89 10.79
N TYR A 209 22.67 -20.94 11.79
CA TYR A 209 21.56 -21.89 11.86
C TYR A 209 20.25 -21.37 11.23
N VAL A 210 20.25 -20.15 10.71
CA VAL A 210 19.10 -19.62 9.94
C VAL A 210 18.85 -20.55 8.76
N SER A 211 17.59 -20.94 8.54
CA SER A 211 17.22 -21.87 7.47
C SER A 211 17.51 -21.28 6.09
N ALA A 212 17.75 -22.15 5.11
CA ALA A 212 17.92 -21.74 3.72
C ALA A 212 16.66 -21.03 3.20
N ASP A 213 15.48 -21.58 3.49
CA ASP A 213 14.19 -21.01 3.08
C ASP A 213 13.99 -19.57 3.60
N ARG A 214 14.33 -19.31 4.87
CA ARG A 214 14.24 -17.97 5.47
C ARG A 214 15.15 -16.98 4.71
N ARG A 215 16.38 -17.38 4.41
CA ARG A 215 17.31 -16.55 3.64
C ARG A 215 16.81 -16.31 2.22
N GLU A 216 16.35 -17.33 1.52
CA GLU A 216 15.78 -17.17 0.18
C GLU A 216 14.59 -16.21 0.16
N ASN A 217 13.67 -16.34 1.13
CA ASN A 217 12.52 -15.46 1.24
C ASN A 217 12.94 -14.01 1.53
N LEU A 218 14.01 -13.78 2.30
CA LEU A 218 14.58 -12.45 2.49
C LEU A 218 15.24 -11.90 1.23
N VAL A 219 15.89 -12.74 0.41
CA VAL A 219 16.39 -12.32 -0.91
C VAL A 219 15.21 -11.90 -1.80
N VAL A 220 14.13 -12.69 -1.83
CA VAL A 220 12.91 -12.33 -2.56
C VAL A 220 12.36 -11.01 -2.05
N PHE A 221 12.30 -10.83 -0.73
CA PHE A 221 11.80 -9.60 -0.12
C PHE A 221 12.64 -8.38 -0.49
N GLY A 222 13.97 -8.48 -0.42
CA GLY A 222 14.87 -7.42 -0.86
C GLY A 222 14.72 -7.11 -2.35
N CYS A 223 14.56 -8.13 -3.19
CA CYS A 223 14.34 -7.97 -4.64
C CYS A 223 13.03 -7.21 -4.93
N LEU A 224 11.92 -7.58 -4.26
CA LEU A 224 10.64 -6.90 -4.42
C LEU A 224 10.72 -5.45 -3.92
N THR A 225 11.43 -5.22 -2.81
CA THR A 225 11.71 -3.86 -2.30
C THR A 225 12.44 -3.03 -3.35
N ALA A 226 13.49 -3.56 -3.97
CA ALA A 226 14.23 -2.87 -5.02
C ALA A 226 13.37 -2.60 -6.26
N LEU A 227 12.55 -3.57 -6.68
CA LEU A 227 11.62 -3.39 -7.81
C LEU A 227 10.62 -2.27 -7.53
N MET A 228 10.08 -2.18 -6.30
CA MET A 228 9.20 -1.07 -5.91
C MET A 228 9.90 0.27 -6.03
N LEU A 229 11.14 0.38 -5.53
CA LEU A 229 11.94 1.59 -5.63
C LEU A 229 12.25 1.98 -7.08
N ILE A 230 12.50 1.02 -7.97
CA ILE A 230 12.71 1.29 -9.41
C ILE A 230 11.48 1.98 -10.03
N TYR A 231 10.28 1.61 -9.58
CA TYR A 231 9.01 2.24 -9.98
C TYR A 231 8.63 3.44 -9.11
N VAL A 232 9.54 3.95 -8.26
CA VAL A 232 9.29 5.10 -7.35
C VAL A 232 8.13 4.84 -6.38
N ILE A 233 7.91 3.57 -6.03
CA ILE A 233 6.91 3.14 -5.05
C ILE A 233 7.61 2.92 -3.71
N ALA A 234 7.15 3.59 -2.66
CA ALA A 234 7.65 3.35 -1.31
C ALA A 234 7.30 1.91 -0.84
N PRO A 235 8.29 1.10 -0.44
CA PRO A 235 8.08 -0.20 0.21
C PRO A 235 7.56 -0.05 1.67
N ASP A 236 6.45 0.67 1.86
CA ASP A 236 5.83 0.86 3.18
C ASP A 236 5.40 -0.50 3.79
N PRO A 237 5.62 -0.75 5.10
CA PRO A 237 6.13 0.15 6.14
C PRO A 237 7.66 0.15 6.33
N LEU A 238 8.46 -0.40 5.41
CA LEU A 238 9.91 -0.45 5.55
C LEU A 238 10.51 0.95 5.67
N SER A 239 11.50 1.12 6.56
CA SER A 239 12.13 2.42 6.76
C SER A 239 13.07 2.80 5.61
N PRO A 240 13.02 4.06 5.11
CA PRO A 240 13.99 4.54 4.13
C PRO A 240 15.42 4.55 4.70
N SER A 241 15.59 4.69 6.01
CA SER A 241 16.90 4.67 6.67
C SER A 241 17.64 3.34 6.46
N LEU A 242 16.93 2.21 6.46
CA LEU A 242 17.52 0.89 6.20
C LEU A 242 18.06 0.80 4.77
N ILE A 243 17.29 1.30 3.80
CA ILE A 243 17.68 1.28 2.39
C ILE A 243 18.81 2.26 2.13
N HIS A 244 18.78 3.45 2.75
CA HIS A 244 19.88 4.42 2.67
C HIS A 244 21.17 3.85 3.25
N PHE A 245 21.07 3.18 4.39
CA PHE A 245 22.19 2.48 5.02
C PHE A 245 22.75 1.36 4.12
N ALA A 246 21.89 0.52 3.54
CA ALA A 246 22.29 -0.51 2.58
C ALA A 246 22.91 0.09 1.32
N ALA A 247 22.33 1.17 0.81
CA ALA A 247 22.84 1.91 -0.34
C ALA A 247 24.23 2.45 -0.05
N ASN A 248 24.55 2.85 1.16
CA ASN A 248 25.87 3.37 1.54
C ASN A 248 26.75 2.31 2.19
N LYS A 249 26.72 1.08 1.65
CA LYS A 249 27.60 -0.03 2.05
C LYS A 249 27.55 -0.36 3.55
N CYS A 250 26.40 -0.11 4.18
CA CYS A 250 26.21 -0.31 5.61
C CYS A 250 27.14 0.57 6.47
N GLU A 251 27.50 1.75 5.96
CA GLU A 251 28.24 2.75 6.72
C GLU A 251 27.28 3.62 7.54
N LEU A 252 27.39 3.53 8.87
CA LEU A 252 26.52 4.27 9.78
C LEU A 252 26.73 5.79 9.70
N GLY A 253 27.91 6.24 9.25
CA GLY A 253 28.20 7.66 8.99
C GLY A 253 27.32 8.29 7.92
N SER A 254 26.66 7.48 7.08
CA SER A 254 25.70 7.97 6.07
C SER A 254 24.36 8.44 6.65
N LEU A 255 24.03 8.06 7.89
CA LEU A 255 22.80 8.47 8.57
C LEU A 255 23.01 9.84 9.26
N THR A 256 22.07 10.78 9.04
CA THR A 256 22.14 12.12 9.61
C THR A 256 21.84 12.13 11.10
N ARG A 257 22.45 13.10 11.80
CA ARG A 257 22.56 13.16 13.25
C ARG A 257 21.53 14.14 13.84
N ASP A 258 20.30 13.69 14.06
CA ASP A 258 19.32 14.45 14.86
C ASP A 258 18.99 13.70 16.16
N ILE A 259 20.02 13.45 16.98
CA ILE A 259 19.84 12.97 18.36
C ILE A 259 20.20 14.15 19.27
N GLY A 260 19.20 14.60 20.03
CA GLY A 260 19.13 15.93 20.64
C GLY A 260 20.35 16.43 21.46
N PRO A 261 20.45 17.76 21.66
CA PRO A 261 21.73 18.44 21.88
C PRO A 261 22.34 18.42 23.30
N THR A 262 22.00 17.50 24.22
CA THR A 262 22.45 17.67 25.62
C THR A 262 22.90 16.42 26.39
N GLY A 263 23.01 15.24 25.77
CA GLY A 263 23.57 14.04 26.42
C GLY A 263 22.76 13.49 27.62
N ASN A 264 21.64 14.14 27.98
CA ASN A 264 20.68 13.64 28.95
C ASN A 264 19.76 12.60 28.30
N ILE A 265 19.99 11.33 28.63
CA ILE A 265 19.24 10.20 28.06
C ILE A 265 18.03 9.78 28.92
N THR A 266 17.81 10.40 30.08
CA THR A 266 16.71 10.06 31.00
C THR A 266 15.32 10.13 30.35
N PRO A 267 15.00 11.09 29.46
CA PRO A 267 13.71 11.12 28.76
C PRO A 267 13.47 9.91 27.86
N PHE A 268 14.53 9.20 27.46
CA PHE A 268 14.45 8.04 26.57
C PHE A 268 14.32 6.73 27.33
N GLN A 269 14.00 6.75 28.63
CA GLN A 269 14.09 5.54 29.46
C GLN A 269 13.20 4.39 28.99
N SER A 270 12.00 4.69 28.53
CA SER A 270 11.12 3.72 27.86
C SER A 270 11.73 3.23 26.54
N HIS A 271 12.34 4.10 25.74
CA HIS A 271 13.01 3.74 24.49
C HIS A 271 14.17 2.75 24.72
N PHE A 272 15.02 2.98 25.73
CA PHE A 272 16.10 2.05 26.10
C PHE A 272 15.56 0.67 26.50
N ALA A 273 14.49 0.64 27.31
CA ALA A 273 13.89 -0.61 27.77
C ALA A 273 13.24 -1.39 26.61
N ILE A 274 12.57 -0.71 25.68
CA ILE A 274 11.81 -1.34 24.59
C ILE A 274 12.72 -1.76 23.44
N PHE A 275 13.67 -0.91 23.02
CA PHE A 275 14.40 -1.10 21.76
C PHE A 275 15.84 -1.59 21.91
N HIS A 276 16.45 -1.42 23.08
CA HIS A 276 17.87 -1.76 23.26
C HIS A 276 18.09 -2.93 24.21
N ASP A 277 17.08 -3.34 24.98
CA ASP A 277 17.21 -4.34 26.05
C ASP A 277 18.37 -4.01 27.03
N ILE A 278 18.61 -2.71 27.25
CA ILE A 278 19.66 -2.21 28.15
C ILE A 278 19.01 -1.59 29.39
N GLN A 279 19.40 -2.07 30.56
CA GLN A 279 19.09 -1.38 31.81
C GLN A 279 19.92 -0.10 31.92
N ILE A 280 19.27 1.07 31.95
CA ILE A 280 19.93 2.39 32.02
C ILE A 280 20.82 2.53 33.25
N ALA A 281 20.50 1.85 34.36
CA ALA A 281 21.36 1.82 35.54
C ALA A 281 22.78 1.33 35.23
N SER A 282 22.95 0.45 34.24
CA SER A 282 24.27 -0.01 33.78
C SER A 282 25.08 1.06 33.06
N LEU A 283 24.42 2.13 32.58
CA LEU A 283 25.04 3.26 31.89
C LEU A 283 25.39 4.43 32.82
N ALA A 284 25.21 4.28 34.14
CA ALA A 284 25.37 5.36 35.12
C ALA A 284 26.84 5.75 35.35
N SER A 285 27.78 4.81 35.23
CA SER A 285 29.22 5.03 35.43
C SER A 285 30.01 5.14 34.13
N ARG A 286 29.36 5.55 33.03
CA ARG A 286 30.02 5.58 31.72
C ARG A 286 31.05 6.71 31.62
N ASP A 287 32.17 6.45 30.97
CA ASP A 287 33.16 7.48 30.62
C ASP A 287 32.78 8.23 29.32
N LEU A 288 33.59 9.23 28.95
CA LEU A 288 33.34 10.04 27.75
C LEU A 288 33.39 9.21 26.46
N ALA A 289 34.30 8.23 26.38
CA ALA A 289 34.44 7.39 25.19
C ALA A 289 33.24 6.46 25.03
N GLN A 290 32.77 5.86 26.11
CA GLN A 290 31.55 5.06 26.16
C GLN A 290 30.31 5.90 25.82
N HIS A 291 30.24 7.15 26.30
CA HIS A 291 29.15 8.05 25.94
C HIS A 291 29.14 8.37 24.43
N GLN A 292 30.31 8.60 23.85
CA GLN A 292 30.46 8.86 22.41
C GLN A 292 30.14 7.64 21.55
N ALA A 293 30.46 6.43 22.00
CA ALA A 293 30.14 5.18 21.32
C ALA A 293 28.66 4.79 21.42
N LEU A 294 27.99 5.14 22.52
CA LEU A 294 26.58 4.83 22.74
C LEU A 294 25.66 5.52 21.73
N GLY A 295 25.94 6.76 21.33
CA GLY A 295 25.10 7.50 20.38
C GLY A 295 24.90 6.78 19.04
N PRO A 296 25.98 6.40 18.35
CA PRO A 296 25.92 5.52 17.18
C PRO A 296 25.18 4.20 17.39
N ASP A 297 25.45 3.48 18.48
CA ASP A 297 24.77 2.21 18.77
C ASP A 297 23.26 2.42 18.94
N LEU A 298 22.87 3.50 19.64
CA LEU A 298 21.48 3.88 19.80
C LEU A 298 20.83 4.20 18.45
N LEU A 299 21.51 4.98 17.61
CA LEU A 299 21.01 5.31 16.29
C LEU A 299 20.87 4.06 15.41
N TYR A 300 21.88 3.20 15.41
CA TYR A 300 21.86 1.96 14.64
C TYR A 300 20.69 1.08 15.06
N THR A 301 20.53 0.82 16.35
CA THR A 301 19.44 -0.02 16.82
C THR A 301 18.07 0.64 16.60
N ALA A 302 17.98 1.96 16.80
CA ALA A 302 16.76 2.72 16.57
C ALA A 302 16.38 2.81 15.09
N LEU A 303 17.34 2.75 14.15
CA LEU A 303 17.15 2.92 12.70
C LEU A 303 17.16 1.61 11.88
N ILE A 304 17.96 0.64 12.30
CA ILE A 304 18.28 -0.58 11.54
C ILE A 304 17.84 -1.81 12.32
N GLY A 305 17.99 -1.81 13.65
CA GLY A 305 17.60 -2.91 14.51
C GLY A 305 18.80 -3.55 15.24
N LEU A 306 18.55 -4.64 15.96
CA LEU A 306 19.51 -5.19 16.92
C LEU A 306 20.70 -5.92 16.27
N GLN A 307 20.51 -6.52 15.09
CA GLN A 307 21.54 -7.35 14.47
C GLN A 307 22.43 -6.53 13.53
N PRO A 308 23.74 -6.81 13.47
CA PRO A 308 24.67 -6.10 12.60
C PRO A 308 24.47 -6.47 11.12
N PRO A 309 25.01 -5.69 10.17
CA PRO A 309 24.85 -5.94 8.73
C PRO A 309 25.49 -7.25 8.25
N SER A 310 26.39 -7.82 9.05
CA SER A 310 27.00 -9.14 8.82
C SER A 310 26.07 -10.30 9.12
N HIS A 311 24.91 -10.07 9.74
CA HIS A 311 23.92 -11.09 10.04
C HIS A 311 23.39 -11.72 8.74
N SER A 312 23.31 -13.06 8.70
CA SER A 312 22.97 -13.82 7.49
C SER A 312 21.61 -13.44 6.88
N GLU A 313 20.61 -13.13 7.70
CA GLU A 313 19.30 -12.62 7.27
C GLU A 313 19.38 -11.23 6.61
N LEU A 314 20.11 -10.28 7.21
CA LEU A 314 20.27 -8.94 6.63
C LEU A 314 21.10 -9.00 5.35
N GLN A 315 22.14 -9.83 5.28
CA GLN A 315 22.90 -10.07 4.07
C GLN A 315 22.04 -10.63 2.94
N ALA A 316 21.14 -11.57 3.25
CA ALA A 316 20.20 -12.14 2.28
C ALA A 316 19.23 -11.06 1.75
N PHE A 317 18.67 -10.24 2.64
CA PHE A 317 17.84 -9.10 2.23
C PHE A 317 18.62 -8.11 1.34
N PHE A 318 19.83 -7.71 1.75
CA PHE A 318 20.66 -6.78 0.97
C PHE A 318 21.13 -7.37 -0.37
N LEU A 319 21.31 -8.69 -0.48
CA LEU A 319 21.59 -9.35 -1.75
C LEU A 319 20.43 -9.14 -2.74
N GLY A 320 19.20 -9.38 -2.29
CA GLY A 320 18.00 -9.12 -3.09
C GLY A 320 17.86 -7.65 -3.46
N LEU A 321 18.09 -6.76 -2.49
CA LEU A 321 17.97 -5.31 -2.68
C LEU A 321 18.97 -4.76 -3.71
N LYS A 322 20.18 -5.32 -3.78
CA LYS A 322 21.22 -4.92 -4.75
C LYS A 322 20.90 -5.31 -6.19
N LEU A 323 20.12 -6.36 -6.41
CA LEU A 323 19.83 -6.90 -7.75
C LEU A 323 21.09 -7.08 -8.62
N PRO A 324 22.15 -7.75 -8.12
CA PRO A 324 23.40 -7.85 -8.85
C PRO A 324 23.20 -8.54 -10.21
N CYS A 325 23.84 -8.00 -11.24
CA CYS A 325 23.85 -8.61 -12.57
C CYS A 325 25.28 -8.95 -13.01
N SER A 326 25.40 -9.92 -13.93
CA SER A 326 26.69 -10.39 -14.44
C SER A 326 27.57 -9.32 -15.10
N ASN A 327 26.99 -8.19 -15.52
CA ASN A 327 27.71 -7.03 -16.08
C ASN A 327 28.24 -6.04 -15.02
N GLY A 328 28.07 -6.34 -13.73
CA GLY A 328 28.45 -5.46 -12.63
C GLY A 328 27.43 -4.37 -12.30
N PHE A 329 26.21 -4.44 -12.86
CA PHE A 329 25.10 -3.62 -12.40
C PHE A 329 24.73 -3.96 -10.96
N ASP A 330 24.44 -2.92 -10.17
CA ASP A 330 24.04 -2.98 -8.77
C ASP A 330 23.11 -1.79 -8.51
N PHE A 331 21.87 -2.07 -8.13
CA PHE A 331 20.85 -1.05 -7.92
C PHE A 331 21.22 -0.08 -6.78
N MET A 332 21.98 -0.50 -5.77
CA MET A 332 22.46 0.39 -4.71
C MET A 332 23.40 1.47 -5.27
N GLN A 333 24.19 1.16 -6.29
CA GLN A 333 25.02 2.15 -6.98
C GLN A 333 24.17 3.16 -7.76
N VAL A 334 23.03 2.71 -8.30
CA VAL A 334 22.05 3.59 -8.96
C VAL A 334 21.46 4.57 -7.95
N LEU A 335 20.94 4.10 -6.82
CA LEU A 335 20.39 4.96 -5.76
C LEU A 335 21.39 6.04 -5.30
N ARG A 336 22.66 5.67 -5.07
CA ARG A 336 23.72 6.63 -4.71
C ARG A 336 24.02 7.64 -5.82
N SER A 337 23.75 7.31 -7.07
CA SER A 337 24.02 8.17 -8.23
C SER A 337 22.94 9.22 -8.49
N HIS A 338 21.81 9.17 -7.77
CA HIS A 338 20.74 10.17 -7.87
C HIS A 338 21.26 11.60 -7.61
N PRO A 339 20.75 12.63 -8.30
CA PRO A 339 21.03 14.03 -7.95
C PRO A 339 20.64 14.34 -6.50
N GLY A 340 21.61 14.68 -5.64
CA GLY A 340 21.39 14.82 -4.19
C GLY A 340 21.65 13.56 -3.37
N GLY A 341 21.90 12.42 -4.02
CA GLY A 341 22.24 11.14 -3.39
C GLY A 341 21.01 10.30 -3.04
N SER A 342 21.25 9.15 -2.38
CA SER A 342 20.20 8.19 -2.03
C SER A 342 19.18 8.76 -1.05
N ALA A 343 19.58 9.65 -0.13
CA ALA A 343 18.66 10.29 0.81
C ALA A 343 17.59 11.12 0.08
N THR A 344 18.00 11.91 -0.93
CA THR A 344 17.05 12.69 -1.74
C THR A 344 16.12 11.78 -2.54
N PHE A 345 16.64 10.72 -3.18
CA PHE A 345 15.81 9.75 -3.89
C PHE A 345 14.77 9.11 -2.98
N LEU A 346 15.19 8.66 -1.79
CA LEU A 346 14.30 8.01 -0.82
C LEU A 346 13.33 9.01 -0.20
N SER A 347 13.75 10.25 0.05
CA SER A 347 12.87 11.32 0.48
C SER A 347 11.76 11.52 -0.55
N HIS A 348 12.11 11.67 -1.84
CA HIS A 348 11.12 11.76 -2.91
C HIS A 348 10.22 10.52 -2.92
N THR A 349 10.80 9.32 -2.89
CA THR A 349 10.01 8.08 -2.94
C THR A 349 9.05 7.94 -1.77
N TRP A 350 9.39 8.41 -0.56
CA TRP A 350 8.48 8.33 0.61
C TRP A 350 7.49 9.48 0.67
N THR A 351 7.81 10.64 0.09
CA THR A 351 6.82 11.72 -0.03
C THR A 351 5.70 11.37 -1.01
N SER A 352 5.83 10.35 -1.88
CA SER A 352 4.72 9.94 -2.78
C SER A 352 3.58 9.27 -2.02
N VAL A 353 3.85 8.85 -0.78
CA VAL A 353 2.86 8.25 0.08
C VAL A 353 1.92 9.35 0.56
N ILE A 354 0.65 9.21 0.21
CA ILE A 354 -0.40 10.09 0.69
C ILE A 354 -0.64 9.77 2.17
N HIS A 355 -0.27 10.68 3.06
CA HIS A 355 -0.50 10.53 4.51
C HIS A 355 -1.81 11.19 4.95
N ASP A 356 -2.29 12.15 4.16
CA ASP A 356 -3.48 12.97 4.39
C ASP A 356 -3.83 13.71 3.09
N PHE A 357 -4.86 14.55 3.15
CA PHE A 357 -5.24 15.41 2.03
C PHE A 357 -4.15 16.41 1.63
N ASP A 358 -3.40 16.97 2.58
CA ASP A 358 -2.35 17.97 2.28
C ASP A 358 -1.21 17.37 1.45
N SER A 359 -0.98 16.06 1.57
CA SER A 359 -0.06 15.30 0.72
C SER A 359 -0.54 15.21 -0.74
N LEU A 360 -1.85 15.14 -0.99
CA LEU A 360 -2.44 15.01 -2.32
C LEU A 360 -2.71 16.37 -2.98
N LYS A 361 -3.09 17.38 -2.18
CA LYS A 361 -3.57 18.69 -2.64
C LYS A 361 -2.70 19.37 -3.70
N PRO A 362 -1.35 19.40 -3.60
CA PRO A 362 -0.50 20.03 -4.63
C PRO A 362 -0.61 19.37 -6.00
N HIS A 363 -1.11 18.14 -6.06
CA HIS A 363 -1.24 17.32 -7.25
C HIS A 363 -2.67 17.27 -7.79
N LEU A 364 -3.62 17.91 -7.11
CA LEU A 364 -5.04 17.95 -7.47
C LEU A 364 -5.38 19.29 -8.14
N VAL A 365 -6.03 19.22 -9.30
CA VAL A 365 -6.55 20.38 -10.03
C VAL A 365 -8.04 20.18 -10.26
N VAL A 366 -8.86 21.04 -9.66
CA VAL A 366 -10.29 21.11 -9.98
C VAL A 366 -10.45 22.04 -11.17
N ALA A 367 -10.85 21.49 -12.31
CA ALA A 367 -11.02 22.27 -13.53
C ALA A 367 -12.24 23.20 -13.39
N PRO A 368 -12.16 24.45 -13.91
CA PRO A 368 -13.29 25.36 -13.87
C PRO A 368 -14.47 24.79 -14.65
N MET A 369 -15.67 24.94 -14.12
CA MET A 369 -16.90 24.54 -14.80
C MET A 369 -17.15 25.37 -16.06
N SER A 370 -17.78 24.74 -17.06
CA SER A 370 -18.24 25.45 -18.26
C SER A 370 -19.25 26.55 -17.89
N PRO A 371 -19.14 27.77 -18.44
CA PRO A 371 -20.11 28.84 -18.20
C PRO A 371 -21.56 28.46 -18.55
N LEU A 372 -21.75 27.58 -19.55
CA LEU A 372 -23.07 27.07 -19.95
C LEU A 372 -23.69 26.25 -18.81
N LEU A 373 -22.90 25.36 -18.22
CA LEU A 373 -23.31 24.49 -17.12
C LEU A 373 -23.63 25.31 -15.86
N ILE A 374 -22.84 26.35 -15.56
CA ILE A 374 -23.14 27.30 -14.48
C ILE A 374 -24.49 27.97 -14.73
N GLY A 375 -24.77 28.38 -15.98
CA GLY A 375 -26.03 28.99 -16.38
C GLY A 375 -27.24 28.06 -16.22
N GLU A 376 -27.09 26.76 -16.50
CA GLU A 376 -28.13 25.74 -16.32
C GLU A 376 -28.45 25.47 -14.85
N ILE A 377 -27.41 25.36 -14.01
CA ILE A 377 -27.57 25.16 -12.56
C ILE A 377 -28.19 26.39 -11.90
N ALA A 378 -27.92 27.60 -12.43
CA ALA A 378 -28.43 28.86 -11.89
C ALA A 378 -29.87 29.20 -12.33
N GLN A 379 -30.56 28.33 -13.10
CA GLN A 379 -31.92 28.64 -13.57
C GLN A 379 -32.95 28.66 -12.43
N PRO A 380 -33.94 29.57 -12.46
CA PRO A 380 -34.99 29.63 -11.45
C PRO A 380 -35.82 28.35 -11.44
N GLY A 381 -35.82 27.62 -10.31
CA GLY A 381 -36.56 26.38 -10.13
C GLY A 381 -35.68 25.12 -10.06
N SER A 382 -34.43 25.19 -10.49
CA SER A 382 -33.43 24.18 -10.14
C SER A 382 -33.04 24.33 -8.66
N PRO A 383 -32.79 23.24 -7.92
CA PRO A 383 -32.18 23.34 -6.60
C PRO A 383 -30.82 24.03 -6.78
N ALA A 384 -30.73 25.29 -6.39
CA ALA A 384 -29.51 26.05 -6.60
C ALA A 384 -28.37 25.34 -5.86
N LEU A 385 -27.39 24.84 -6.61
CA LEU A 385 -26.15 24.32 -6.04
C LEU A 385 -25.40 25.54 -5.48
N THR A 386 -25.72 25.88 -4.23
CA THR A 386 -25.16 27.03 -3.52
C THR A 386 -23.81 26.70 -2.87
N MET A 387 -23.39 25.43 -2.95
CA MET A 387 -22.12 24.94 -2.42
C MET A 387 -21.00 25.15 -3.42
N ASP A 388 -19.83 25.53 -2.92
CA ASP A 388 -18.58 25.47 -3.67
C ASP A 388 -18.17 24.00 -3.82
N LEU A 389 -18.17 23.51 -5.06
CA LEU A 389 -17.88 22.12 -5.40
C LEU A 389 -16.43 21.73 -5.12
N GLU A 390 -15.50 22.67 -5.29
CA GLU A 390 -14.10 22.44 -4.93
C GLU A 390 -13.99 22.25 -3.40
N ASP A 391 -14.66 23.10 -2.63
CA ASP A 391 -14.72 22.96 -1.16
C ASP A 391 -15.44 21.68 -0.71
N VAL A 392 -16.47 21.23 -1.42
CA VAL A 392 -17.15 19.95 -1.16
C VAL A 392 -16.17 18.79 -1.35
N LEU A 393 -15.44 18.76 -2.46
CA LEU A 393 -14.44 17.73 -2.72
C LEU A 393 -13.31 17.77 -1.69
N HIS A 394 -12.78 18.96 -1.37
CA HIS A 394 -11.73 19.12 -0.38
C HIS A 394 -12.16 18.60 1.01
N ARG A 395 -13.36 18.97 1.48
CA ARG A 395 -13.90 18.48 2.75
C ARG A 395 -14.09 16.97 2.75
N PHE A 396 -14.58 16.40 1.63
CA PHE A 396 -14.69 14.96 1.47
C PHE A 396 -13.34 14.28 1.64
N LEU A 397 -12.29 14.75 0.94
CA LEU A 397 -10.94 14.17 0.94
C LEU A 397 -10.19 14.34 2.26
N GLN A 398 -10.51 15.39 3.02
CA GLN A 398 -10.01 15.61 4.39
C GLN A 398 -10.71 14.74 5.44
N GLY A 399 -11.90 14.21 5.13
CA GLY A 399 -12.68 13.39 6.04
C GLY A 399 -12.05 12.01 6.28
N SER A 400 -12.41 11.39 7.41
CA SER A 400 -12.01 10.04 7.79
C SER A 400 -13.23 9.16 8.05
N GLY A 401 -13.05 7.83 7.99
CA GLY A 401 -14.11 6.85 8.26
C GLY A 401 -15.16 6.76 7.16
N ALA A 402 -16.10 5.83 7.34
CA ALA A 402 -17.25 5.66 6.46
C ALA A 402 -18.32 6.74 6.74
N PRO A 403 -18.73 7.56 5.75
CA PRO A 403 -19.78 8.58 5.94
C PRO A 403 -21.12 7.99 6.35
N CYS A 404 -21.43 6.80 5.80
CA CYS A 404 -22.61 5.99 6.08
C CYS A 404 -22.15 4.52 6.19
N PRO A 405 -21.72 4.07 7.39
CA PRO A 405 -21.18 2.73 7.60
C PRO A 405 -22.16 1.61 7.19
N ALA A 406 -23.45 1.74 7.50
CA ALA A 406 -24.43 0.69 7.23
C ALA A 406 -24.62 0.50 5.72
N LEU A 407 -24.77 1.61 4.97
CA LEU A 407 -24.85 1.54 3.51
C LEU A 407 -23.55 1.06 2.87
N LEU A 408 -22.39 1.41 3.44
CA LEU A 408 -21.12 0.94 2.91
C LEU A 408 -20.98 -0.58 3.06
N GLU A 409 -21.38 -1.15 4.20
CA GLU A 409 -21.36 -2.60 4.44
C GLU A 409 -22.12 -3.39 3.37
N GLU A 410 -23.25 -2.88 2.88
CA GLU A 410 -24.03 -3.50 1.81
C GLU A 410 -23.29 -3.52 0.46
N VAL A 411 -22.40 -2.55 0.23
CA VAL A 411 -21.69 -2.38 -1.05
C VAL A 411 -20.33 -3.09 -1.05
N ILE A 412 -19.69 -3.27 0.12
CA ILE A 412 -18.37 -3.93 0.26
C ILE A 412 -18.26 -5.24 -0.53
N PRO A 413 -19.24 -6.18 -0.51
CA PRO A 413 -19.14 -7.43 -1.27
C PRO A 413 -18.99 -7.25 -2.79
N ARG A 414 -19.41 -6.11 -3.33
CA ARG A 414 -19.37 -5.77 -4.76
C ARG A 414 -18.10 -4.99 -5.14
N LEU A 415 -17.36 -4.50 -4.16
CA LEU A 415 -16.14 -3.73 -4.37
C LEU A 415 -14.93 -4.63 -4.64
N SER A 416 -13.90 -4.04 -5.22
CA SER A 416 -12.66 -4.75 -5.51
C SER A 416 -12.00 -5.25 -4.23
N LYS A 417 -11.66 -6.54 -4.20
CA LYS A 417 -10.85 -7.16 -3.13
C LYS A 417 -9.44 -6.57 -3.00
N LEU A 418 -9.05 -5.63 -3.87
CA LEU A 418 -7.80 -4.87 -3.76
C LEU A 418 -7.85 -3.85 -2.62
N ILE A 419 -9.05 -3.41 -2.23
CA ILE A 419 -9.23 -2.39 -1.19
C ILE A 419 -9.20 -3.09 0.17
N SER A 420 -8.27 -2.68 1.04
CA SER A 420 -8.31 -3.01 2.46
C SER A 420 -9.10 -1.93 3.20
N PHE A 421 -10.10 -2.33 3.96
CA PHE A 421 -10.94 -1.43 4.77
C PHE A 421 -10.39 -1.22 6.18
N ASP A 422 -9.30 -1.88 6.57
CA ASP A 422 -8.70 -1.76 7.90
C ASP A 422 -8.20 -0.34 8.20
N GLN A 423 -7.96 0.45 7.15
CA GLN A 423 -7.52 1.83 7.23
C GLN A 423 -8.62 2.84 6.89
N ILE A 424 -9.91 2.44 6.86
CA ILE A 424 -11.01 3.35 6.47
C ILE A 424 -11.09 4.60 7.36
N ASP A 425 -10.72 4.47 8.63
CA ASP A 425 -10.68 5.56 9.60
C ASP A 425 -9.42 6.43 9.50
N SER A 426 -8.47 6.07 8.64
CA SER A 426 -7.28 6.89 8.39
C SER A 426 -7.65 8.18 7.63
N PRO A 427 -7.14 9.35 8.03
CA PRO A 427 -7.28 10.60 7.26
C PRO A 427 -6.74 10.50 5.82
N ALA A 428 -5.85 9.54 5.56
CA ALA A 428 -5.30 9.29 4.23
C ALA A 428 -6.27 8.55 3.30
N PHE A 429 -7.23 7.81 3.85
CA PHE A 429 -7.94 6.74 3.13
C PHE A 429 -8.65 7.26 1.87
N ARG A 430 -9.47 8.30 2.03
CA ARG A 430 -10.26 8.87 0.92
C ARG A 430 -9.36 9.50 -0.16
N SER A 431 -8.30 10.18 0.27
CA SER A 431 -7.29 10.76 -0.64
C SER A 431 -6.52 9.69 -1.41
N LYS A 432 -6.07 8.61 -0.74
CA LYS A 432 -5.46 7.44 -1.37
C LYS A 432 -6.43 6.77 -2.36
N ALA A 433 -7.69 6.61 -1.98
CA ALA A 433 -8.70 5.99 -2.82
C ALA A 433 -8.93 6.80 -4.10
N LEU A 434 -9.05 8.14 -4.00
CA LEU A 434 -9.19 9.00 -5.17
C LEU A 434 -7.95 8.92 -6.08
N CYS A 435 -6.75 9.02 -5.50
CA CYS A 435 -5.51 8.85 -6.25
C CYS A 435 -5.46 7.50 -6.97
N TRP A 436 -5.88 6.42 -6.30
CA TRP A 436 -5.88 5.08 -6.87
C TRP A 436 -6.88 4.94 -8.02
N ALA A 437 -8.12 5.42 -7.84
CA ALA A 437 -9.13 5.40 -8.89
C ALA A 437 -8.70 6.23 -10.11
N THR A 438 -8.02 7.36 -9.90
CA THR A 438 -7.61 8.28 -10.97
C THR A 438 -6.28 7.94 -11.63
N THR A 439 -5.37 7.23 -10.98
CA THR A 439 -4.02 6.96 -11.54
C THR A 439 -3.73 5.47 -11.72
N GLY A 440 -4.55 4.59 -11.13
CA GLY A 440 -4.26 3.16 -11.02
C GLY A 440 -3.26 2.84 -9.91
N SER A 441 -2.78 3.83 -9.14
CA SER A 441 -1.85 3.67 -8.03
C SER A 441 -2.28 4.48 -6.79
N PRO A 442 -2.16 3.95 -5.56
CA PRO A 442 -2.44 4.72 -4.34
C PRO A 442 -1.30 5.70 -3.98
N HIS A 443 -0.35 5.94 -4.89
CA HIS A 443 0.81 6.81 -4.70
C HIS A 443 0.81 7.94 -5.72
N VAL A 444 1.27 9.11 -5.29
CA VAL A 444 1.45 10.27 -6.18
C VAL A 444 2.75 10.15 -6.95
N GLU A 445 2.71 10.29 -8.27
CA GLU A 445 3.92 10.40 -9.07
C GLU A 445 4.46 11.85 -9.07
N PHE A 446 5.76 11.99 -8.83
CA PHE A 446 6.46 13.28 -8.85
C PHE A 446 6.79 13.71 -10.26
N ASP A 447 5.80 14.24 -10.95
CA ASP A 447 6.05 15.06 -12.13
C ASP A 447 5.17 16.30 -12.05
N ASP A 448 5.79 17.47 -12.05
CA ASP A 448 5.13 18.78 -12.08
C ASP A 448 4.21 18.94 -13.30
N GLN A 449 4.31 18.06 -14.30
CA GLN A 449 3.50 18.08 -15.51
C GLN A 449 2.20 17.26 -15.41
N HIS A 450 2.07 16.36 -14.43
CA HIS A 450 1.01 15.35 -14.42
C HIS A 450 0.14 15.42 -13.16
N HIS A 451 -0.80 16.36 -13.16
CA HIS A 451 -1.81 16.52 -12.10
C HIS A 451 -3.00 15.57 -12.27
N ILE A 452 -3.65 15.24 -11.15
CA ILE A 452 -4.99 14.66 -11.14
C ILE A 452 -5.97 15.79 -11.42
N VAL A 453 -6.71 15.68 -12.53
CA VAL A 453 -7.68 16.71 -12.94
C VAL A 453 -9.10 16.21 -12.68
N ILE A 454 -9.86 16.99 -11.93
CA ILE A 454 -11.27 16.72 -11.62
C ILE A 454 -12.14 17.67 -12.41
N HIS A 455 -13.05 17.14 -13.22
CA HIS A 455 -14.07 17.92 -13.91
C HIS A 455 -15.44 17.63 -13.31
N PHE A 456 -16.17 18.69 -12.97
CA PHE A 456 -17.60 18.61 -12.75
C PHE A 456 -18.31 18.84 -14.09
N VAL A 457 -19.07 17.84 -14.54
CA VAL A 457 -19.56 17.77 -15.92
C VAL A 457 -21.08 17.67 -16.00
N GLY A 458 -21.65 18.24 -17.06
CA GLY A 458 -23.07 18.15 -17.40
C GLY A 458 -23.34 17.18 -18.56
N PRO A 459 -24.62 17.02 -18.96
CA PRO A 459 -25.05 16.11 -20.03
C PRO A 459 -24.29 16.25 -21.35
N ASP A 460 -23.84 17.46 -21.68
CA ASP A 460 -23.20 17.78 -22.95
C ASP A 460 -21.67 17.55 -22.96
N ASP A 461 -21.08 17.05 -21.86
CA ASP A 461 -19.64 16.81 -21.80
C ASP A 461 -19.23 15.59 -22.64
N LEU A 462 -18.69 15.84 -23.84
CA LEU A 462 -18.18 14.81 -24.75
C LEU A 462 -17.04 13.96 -24.17
N GLY A 463 -16.41 14.43 -23.08
CA GLY A 463 -15.34 13.73 -22.40
C GLY A 463 -15.83 12.73 -21.35
N TYR A 464 -17.11 12.69 -21.01
CA TYR A 464 -17.63 11.78 -19.99
C TYR A 464 -17.80 10.35 -20.53
N ASN A 465 -18.68 10.13 -21.50
CA ASN A 465 -18.87 8.84 -22.18
C ASN A 465 -19.30 9.11 -23.63
N THR A 466 -18.86 8.28 -24.58
CA THR A 466 -19.24 8.39 -26.00
C THR A 466 -20.47 7.55 -26.37
N SER A 467 -21.07 6.85 -25.40
CA SER A 467 -22.23 5.98 -25.60
C SER A 467 -23.56 6.73 -25.59
N LEU A 468 -24.58 6.15 -26.24
CA LEU A 468 -25.96 6.66 -26.19
C LEU A 468 -26.56 6.62 -24.77
N ALA A 469 -25.99 5.81 -23.87
CA ALA A 469 -26.40 5.69 -22.47
C ALA A 469 -25.76 6.74 -21.54
N GLN A 470 -25.00 7.72 -22.07
CA GLN A 470 -24.31 8.74 -21.29
C GLN A 470 -25.19 9.41 -20.23
N LEU A 471 -26.38 9.89 -20.61
CA LEU A 471 -27.27 10.58 -19.69
C LEU A 471 -27.77 9.64 -18.57
N SER A 472 -28.01 8.37 -18.89
CA SER A 472 -28.43 7.37 -17.91
C SER A 472 -27.33 7.11 -16.88
N TYR A 473 -26.07 6.96 -17.30
CA TYR A 473 -24.94 6.82 -16.38
C TYR A 473 -24.74 8.06 -15.49
N MET A 474 -24.89 9.26 -16.06
CA MET A 474 -24.83 10.50 -15.30
C MET A 474 -25.93 10.60 -14.24
N LYS A 475 -27.17 10.20 -14.58
CA LYS A 475 -28.31 10.14 -13.65
C LYS A 475 -28.16 9.05 -12.58
N LEU A 476 -27.37 8.01 -12.84
CA LEU A 476 -27.00 7.02 -11.84
C LEU A 476 -25.83 7.47 -10.95
N GLY A 477 -25.24 8.63 -11.25
CA GLY A 477 -24.14 9.19 -10.46
C GLY A 477 -22.79 8.55 -10.72
N LEU A 478 -22.60 7.84 -11.84
CA LEU A 478 -21.33 7.14 -12.08
C LEU A 478 -20.18 8.12 -12.30
N ILE A 479 -19.02 7.91 -11.66
CA ILE A 479 -17.84 8.73 -11.93
C ILE A 479 -17.00 8.10 -13.05
N SER A 480 -16.70 8.86 -14.10
CA SER A 480 -15.83 8.39 -15.18
C SER A 480 -14.36 8.61 -14.81
N PHE A 481 -13.61 7.52 -14.62
CA PHE A 481 -12.18 7.54 -14.32
C PHE A 481 -11.35 7.19 -15.55
N ARG A 482 -10.39 8.05 -15.89
CA ARG A 482 -9.44 7.85 -16.99
C ARG A 482 -8.02 7.80 -16.45
N THR A 483 -7.59 6.60 -16.04
CA THR A 483 -6.32 6.38 -15.35
C THR A 483 -5.10 6.82 -16.15
N CYS A 484 -5.07 6.56 -17.46
CA CYS A 484 -3.98 6.98 -18.34
C CYS A 484 -3.81 8.51 -18.44
N PHE A 485 -4.86 9.28 -18.12
CA PHE A 485 -4.87 10.73 -18.20
C PHE A 485 -4.97 11.40 -16.83
N ARG A 486 -5.09 10.62 -15.74
CA ARG A 486 -5.31 11.12 -14.37
C ARG A 486 -6.54 11.99 -14.23
N VAL A 487 -7.62 11.65 -14.93
CA VAL A 487 -8.84 12.45 -14.94
C VAL A 487 -9.99 11.72 -14.25
N ALA A 488 -10.73 12.44 -13.39
CA ALA A 488 -12.08 12.05 -12.98
C ALA A 488 -13.11 13.05 -13.52
N ARG A 489 -14.24 12.55 -14.00
CA ARG A 489 -15.40 13.37 -14.38
C ARG A 489 -16.59 13.02 -13.52
N ILE A 490 -17.01 13.99 -12.71
CA ILE A 490 -18.07 13.87 -11.70
C ILE A 490 -19.36 14.43 -12.30
N PRO A 491 -20.44 13.64 -12.42
CA PRO A 491 -21.68 14.09 -13.04
C PRO A 491 -22.46 15.03 -12.12
N LEU A 492 -22.66 16.27 -12.55
CA LEU A 492 -23.38 17.28 -11.77
C LEU A 492 -24.87 17.01 -11.65
N VAL A 493 -25.46 16.34 -12.64
CA VAL A 493 -26.89 16.00 -12.63
C VAL A 493 -27.26 15.21 -11.36
N TYR A 494 -26.44 14.24 -10.98
CA TYR A 494 -26.66 13.46 -9.77
C TYR A 494 -26.50 14.27 -8.49
N LEU A 495 -25.53 15.20 -8.44
CA LEU A 495 -25.36 16.10 -7.31
C LEU A 495 -26.56 17.05 -7.12
N VAL A 496 -27.15 17.52 -8.21
CA VAL A 496 -28.40 18.32 -8.22
C VAL A 496 -29.56 17.48 -7.66
N ASP A 497 -29.65 16.21 -8.04
CA ASP A 497 -30.66 15.27 -7.55
C ASP A 497 -30.50 15.03 -6.04
N LEU A 498 -29.28 14.80 -5.55
CA LEU A 498 -28.98 14.70 -4.11
C LEU A 498 -29.43 15.96 -3.35
N CYS A 499 -29.16 17.16 -3.90
CA CYS A 499 -29.60 18.42 -3.27
C CYS A 499 -31.14 18.56 -3.18
N SER A 500 -31.89 17.82 -4.01
CA SER A 500 -33.36 17.81 -4.00
C SER A 500 -33.94 16.78 -3.03
N CYS A 501 -33.13 15.83 -2.53
CA CYS A 501 -33.60 14.79 -1.62
C CYS A 501 -33.92 15.35 -0.23
N THR A 502 -34.89 14.72 0.44
CA THR A 502 -35.19 14.95 1.85
C THR A 502 -34.49 13.90 2.71
N TYR A 503 -33.75 14.34 3.73
CA TYR A 503 -33.02 13.44 4.61
C TYR A 503 -33.75 13.25 5.95
N PRO A 504 -33.85 12.00 6.45
CA PRO A 504 -34.54 11.72 7.70
C PRO A 504 -33.85 12.41 8.89
N ALA A 505 -34.66 12.94 9.81
CA ALA A 505 -34.17 13.39 11.09
C ALA A 505 -33.76 12.17 11.92
N ARG A 506 -32.60 12.23 12.58
CA ARG A 506 -32.06 11.16 13.41
C ARG A 506 -33.10 10.76 14.46
N ASP A 507 -33.63 9.55 14.36
CA ASP A 507 -34.58 9.06 15.36
C ASP A 507 -33.87 8.72 16.68
N HIS A 508 -34.60 8.81 17.79
CA HIS A 508 -34.07 8.44 19.10
C HIS A 508 -34.02 6.92 19.31
N GLU A 509 -34.65 6.14 18.43
CA GLU A 509 -34.81 4.69 18.54
C GLU A 509 -33.74 3.89 17.79
N GLY A 510 -32.87 4.55 17.03
CA GLY A 510 -31.72 3.91 16.39
C GLY A 510 -32.07 3.13 15.12
N ASN A 511 -33.30 3.25 14.62
CA ASN A 511 -33.77 2.59 13.39
C ASN A 511 -33.56 3.56 12.21
N ASN A 512 -32.30 3.92 12.03
CA ASN A 512 -31.89 5.07 11.25
C ASN A 512 -31.47 4.62 9.84
N THR A 513 -32.30 4.88 8.82
CA THR A 513 -31.90 4.72 7.41
C THR A 513 -30.97 5.86 7.02
N GLU A 514 -29.66 5.61 7.03
CA GLU A 514 -28.65 6.50 6.45
C GLU A 514 -29.00 6.82 4.98
N PRO A 515 -28.60 7.99 4.43
CA PRO A 515 -27.87 9.12 5.05
C PRO A 515 -28.77 10.14 5.80
N PHE A 516 -28.25 10.82 6.83
CA PHE A 516 -29.02 11.81 7.63
C PHE A 516 -28.89 13.25 7.16
N THR A 517 -27.89 13.55 6.35
CA THR A 517 -27.60 14.90 5.87
C THR A 517 -27.18 14.87 4.41
N LEU A 518 -27.39 15.98 3.71
CA LEU A 518 -26.88 16.16 2.34
C LEU A 518 -25.38 15.90 2.24
N GLN A 519 -24.59 16.39 3.22
CA GLN A 519 -23.14 16.16 3.21
C GLN A 519 -22.80 14.68 3.32
N GLN A 520 -23.47 13.93 4.19
CA GLN A 520 -23.23 12.49 4.31
C GLN A 520 -23.63 11.74 3.04
N ALA A 521 -24.72 12.13 2.40
CA ALA A 521 -25.15 11.53 1.14
C ALA A 521 -24.12 11.74 0.03
N ILE A 522 -23.62 12.98 -0.11
CA ILE A 522 -22.56 13.32 -1.07
C ILE A 522 -21.27 12.55 -0.75
N ASP A 523 -20.82 12.58 0.51
CA ASP A 523 -19.59 11.89 0.92
C ASP A 523 -19.69 10.38 0.71
N HIS A 524 -20.83 9.76 1.05
CA HIS A 524 -21.05 8.33 0.85
C HIS A 524 -21.02 7.96 -0.63
N TRP A 525 -21.76 8.71 -1.46
CA TRP A 525 -21.75 8.51 -2.90
C TRP A 525 -20.35 8.65 -3.50
N LEU A 526 -19.63 9.73 -3.19
CA LEU A 526 -18.25 9.94 -3.64
C LEU A 526 -17.35 8.78 -3.21
N LEU A 527 -17.45 8.33 -1.96
CA LEU A 527 -16.67 7.20 -1.47
C LEU A 527 -16.94 5.93 -2.26
N VAL A 528 -18.22 5.56 -2.42
CA VAL A 528 -18.61 4.33 -3.14
C VAL A 528 -18.13 4.38 -4.58
N GLU A 529 -18.35 5.48 -5.30
CA GLU A 529 -17.96 5.59 -6.71
C GLU A 529 -16.44 5.58 -6.89
N ILE A 530 -15.70 6.26 -6.01
CA ILE A 530 -14.23 6.23 -6.03
C ILE A 530 -13.72 4.80 -5.78
N LEU A 531 -14.25 4.11 -4.77
CA LEU A 531 -13.85 2.73 -4.48
C LEU A 531 -14.23 1.77 -5.61
N ALA A 532 -15.40 1.97 -6.22
CA ALA A 532 -15.87 1.19 -7.36
C ALA A 532 -15.02 1.43 -8.63
N GLY A 533 -14.36 2.59 -8.73
CA GLY A 533 -13.37 2.91 -9.77
C GLY A 533 -12.04 2.17 -9.61
N ILE A 534 -11.71 1.65 -8.43
CA ILE A 534 -10.43 0.96 -8.17
C ILE A 534 -10.48 -0.47 -8.74
N GLY A 535 -9.54 -0.77 -9.65
CA GLY A 535 -9.41 -2.08 -10.28
C GLY A 535 -10.40 -2.35 -11.41
N GLY A 536 -11.33 -1.44 -11.68
CA GLY A 536 -12.08 -1.43 -12.93
C GLY A 536 -11.20 -0.93 -14.08
N HIS A 537 -11.09 -1.69 -15.16
CA HIS A 537 -10.57 -1.14 -16.42
C HIS A 537 -11.55 -0.06 -16.88
N SER A 538 -11.14 1.21 -16.81
CA SER A 538 -11.89 2.39 -17.27
C SER A 538 -13.41 2.19 -17.25
N ARG A 539 -14.04 2.30 -16.07
CA ARG A 539 -15.50 2.38 -16.00
C ARG A 539 -15.93 3.65 -16.74
N LEU A 540 -16.62 3.47 -17.85
CA LEU A 540 -17.28 4.49 -18.65
C LEU A 540 -18.79 4.36 -18.49
#